data_AF-A0A7C4QMQ5-F1
#
_entry.id   AF-A0A7C4QMQ5-F1
#
_cell.length_a   1.000
_cell.length_b   1.000
_cell.length_c   1.000
_cell.angle_alpha   90.00
_cell.angle_beta   90.00
_cell.angle_gamma   90.00
#
_symmetry.space_group_name_H-M   'P 1'
#
loop_
_entity.id
_entity.type
_entity.pdbx_description
1 polymer ?
#
loop_
_entity_poly.entity_id
_entity_poly.type
_entity_poly.pdbx_seq_one_letter_code
_entity_poly.pdbx_strand_id
1 'polypeptide(L)'
;MSDTPPVPPAADLASAEAPLGFEQLAASRKRWIEAVLKPWAQRARRSDLCRAELEWTDLAGKVDPQKTLWLWAWSRFPALVHEDLGIDEAAEVVVRLRDGREFTGYPDGRESTQGQLVLLPTVRAAGQFVPLGPFSLDDIASVRRAGDEQ
;
A
#
# COMPACT_ATOMS: atom_id res chain seq x y z
N MET A 1 -36.36 -56.37 -32.45
CA MET A 1 -35.06 -56.40 -31.76
C MET A 1 -34.29 -55.17 -32.21
N SER A 2 -34.36 -54.10 -31.42
CA SER A 2 -33.53 -52.90 -31.60
C SER A 2 -33.03 -52.57 -30.20
N ASP A 3 -31.72 -52.78 -30.04
CA ASP A 3 -30.98 -52.65 -28.80
C ASP A 3 -30.54 -51.19 -28.69
N THR A 4 -31.13 -50.45 -27.75
CA THR A 4 -30.74 -49.06 -27.46
C THR A 4 -29.58 -49.11 -26.47
N PRO A 5 -28.40 -48.53 -26.76
CA PRO A 5 -27.30 -48.53 -25.81
C PRO A 5 -27.67 -47.67 -24.59
N PRO A 6 -27.22 -48.04 -23.37
CA PRO A 6 -27.52 -47.27 -22.18
C PRO A 6 -26.83 -45.91 -22.24
N VAL A 7 -27.60 -44.86 -21.98
CA VAL A 7 -27.07 -43.52 -21.67
C VAL A 7 -26.18 -43.66 -20.43
N PRO A 8 -24.90 -43.21 -20.47
CA PRO A 8 -24.04 -43.28 -19.30
C PRO A 8 -24.64 -42.40 -18.19
N PRO A 9 -24.55 -42.83 -16.91
CA PRO A 9 -25.03 -42.02 -15.80
C PRO A 9 -24.25 -40.71 -15.75
N ALA A 10 -24.94 -39.62 -15.39
CA ALA A 10 -24.39 -38.29 -15.16
C ALA A 10 -23.48 -38.27 -13.91
N ALA A 11 -22.38 -39.01 -13.98
CA ALA A 11 -21.36 -39.10 -12.94
C ALA A 11 -20.19 -38.16 -13.30
N ASP A 12 -20.47 -36.86 -13.43
CA ASP A 12 -19.40 -35.86 -13.48
C ASP A 12 -19.83 -34.47 -12.98
N LEU A 13 -20.68 -34.44 -11.95
CA LEU A 13 -20.97 -33.21 -11.17
C LEU A 13 -20.58 -33.37 -9.70
N ALA A 14 -19.85 -34.43 -9.36
CA ALA A 14 -19.53 -34.80 -7.98
C ALA A 14 -18.02 -34.78 -7.66
N SER A 15 -17.21 -34.03 -8.42
CA SER A 15 -15.99 -33.45 -7.84
C SER A 15 -16.36 -32.19 -7.06
N ALA A 16 -17.27 -32.33 -6.09
CA ALA A 16 -17.42 -31.33 -5.05
C ALA A 16 -16.13 -31.41 -4.23
N GLU A 17 -15.16 -30.54 -4.53
CA GLU A 17 -14.01 -30.30 -3.66
C GLU A 17 -14.56 -30.16 -2.23
N ALA A 18 -14.10 -31.03 -1.33
CA ALA A 18 -14.44 -30.92 0.07
C ALA A 18 -14.15 -29.47 0.51
N PRO A 19 -15.08 -28.80 1.23
CA PRO A 19 -14.90 -27.41 1.59
C PRO A 19 -13.56 -27.25 2.31
N LEU A 20 -12.73 -26.33 1.79
CA LEU A 20 -11.43 -26.01 2.38
C LEU A 20 -11.61 -25.80 3.88
N GLY A 21 -10.80 -26.47 4.69
CA GLY A 21 -10.80 -26.27 6.13
C GLY A 21 -10.50 -24.79 6.45
N PHE A 22 -10.98 -24.31 7.60
CA PHE A 22 -10.77 -22.91 8.02
C PHE A 22 -9.30 -22.47 7.93
N GLU A 23 -8.36 -23.34 8.32
CA GLU A 23 -6.91 -23.09 8.22
C GLU A 23 -6.46 -22.84 6.78
N GLN A 24 -6.98 -23.61 5.82
CA GLN A 24 -6.66 -23.46 4.41
C GLN A 24 -7.24 -22.17 3.84
N LEU A 25 -8.46 -21.79 4.25
CA LEU A 25 -9.08 -20.52 3.89
C LEU A 25 -8.27 -19.33 4.43
N ALA A 26 -7.89 -19.38 5.71
CA ALA A 26 -7.07 -18.36 6.34
C ALA A 26 -5.68 -18.23 5.68
N ALA A 27 -5.03 -19.37 5.39
CA ALA A 27 -3.75 -19.39 4.68
C ALA A 27 -3.88 -18.87 3.23
N SER A 28 -4.98 -19.18 2.55
CA SER A 28 -5.28 -18.64 1.21
C SER A 28 -5.39 -17.12 1.23
N ARG A 29 -6.18 -16.57 2.17
CA ARG A 29 -6.33 -15.12 2.34
C ARG A 29 -5.01 -14.43 2.65
N LYS A 30 -4.22 -14.95 3.61
CA LYS A 30 -2.90 -14.40 3.96
C LYS A 30 -1.98 -14.35 2.74
N ARG A 31 -1.93 -15.45 1.96
CA ARG A 31 -1.13 -15.51 0.73
C ARG A 31 -1.58 -14.48 -0.30
N TRP A 32 -2.89 -14.29 -0.48
CA TRP A 32 -3.40 -13.28 -1.41
C TRP A 32 -3.03 -11.85 -0.97
N ILE A 33 -3.14 -11.54 0.32
CA ILE A 33 -2.73 -10.22 0.85
C ILE A 33 -1.26 -9.95 0.57
N GLU A 34 -0.37 -10.89 0.90
CA GLU A 34 1.08 -10.71 0.75
C GLU A 34 1.54 -10.78 -0.71
N ALA A 35 0.97 -11.66 -1.53
CA ALA A 35 1.42 -11.88 -2.90
C ALA A 35 0.74 -10.95 -3.92
N VAL A 36 -0.42 -10.40 -3.60
CA VAL A 36 -1.22 -9.59 -4.53
C VAL A 36 -1.50 -8.20 -3.97
N LEU A 37 -2.20 -8.10 -2.85
CA LEU A 37 -2.76 -6.83 -2.38
C LEU A 37 -1.66 -5.84 -1.95
N LYS A 38 -0.68 -6.29 -1.17
CA LYS A 38 0.44 -5.45 -0.71
C LYS A 38 1.35 -5.01 -1.87
N PRO A 39 1.80 -5.90 -2.78
CA PRO A 39 2.55 -5.49 -3.97
C PRO A 39 1.76 -4.55 -4.91
N TRP A 40 0.43 -4.74 -5.01
CA TRP A 40 -0.42 -3.82 -5.75
C TRP A 40 -0.45 -2.44 -5.08
N ALA A 41 -0.65 -2.38 -3.76
CA ALA A 41 -0.63 -1.13 -3.00
C ALA A 41 0.72 -0.40 -3.11
N GLN A 42 1.82 -1.12 -3.28
CA GLN A 42 3.16 -0.58 -3.54
C GLN A 42 3.38 -0.08 -4.98
N ARG A 43 2.46 -0.26 -5.91
CA ARG A 43 2.66 0.12 -7.33
C ARG A 43 1.53 0.96 -7.91
N ALA A 44 0.32 0.88 -7.34
CA ALA A 44 -0.86 1.58 -7.79
C ALA A 44 -0.70 3.11 -7.77
N ARG A 45 -1.42 3.83 -8.62
CA ARG A 45 -1.43 5.30 -8.56
C ARG A 45 -2.26 5.77 -7.38
N ARG A 46 -2.03 7.00 -6.93
CA ARG A 46 -2.81 7.61 -5.84
C ARG A 46 -4.32 7.52 -6.09
N SER A 47 -4.77 7.77 -7.32
CA SER A 47 -6.19 7.71 -7.67
C SER A 47 -6.82 6.34 -7.39
N ASP A 48 -6.11 5.26 -7.68
CA ASP A 48 -6.61 3.89 -7.45
C ASP A 48 -6.56 3.54 -5.97
N LEU A 49 -5.53 4.01 -5.24
CA LEU A 49 -5.44 3.86 -3.79
C LEU A 49 -6.59 4.59 -3.08
N CYS A 50 -6.91 5.82 -3.47
CA CYS A 50 -8.07 6.54 -2.93
C CYS A 50 -9.39 5.80 -3.18
N ARG A 51 -9.55 5.15 -4.34
CA ARG A 51 -10.72 4.32 -4.61
C ARG A 51 -10.74 3.07 -3.74
N ALA A 52 -9.60 2.38 -3.62
CA ALA A 52 -9.49 1.19 -2.80
C ALA A 52 -9.71 1.47 -1.31
N GLU A 53 -9.35 2.66 -0.81
CA GLU A 53 -9.64 3.09 0.56
C GLU A 53 -11.15 3.06 0.87
N LEU A 54 -11.99 3.47 -0.09
CA LEU A 54 -13.46 3.44 0.06
C LEU A 54 -14.00 2.01 0.15
N GLU A 55 -13.35 1.08 -0.55
CA GLU A 55 -13.75 -0.34 -0.65
C GLU A 55 -12.88 -1.24 0.25
N TRP A 56 -12.08 -0.64 1.14
CA TRP A 56 -11.03 -1.37 1.84
C TRP A 56 -11.60 -2.41 2.80
N THR A 57 -12.78 -2.14 3.36
CA THR A 57 -13.47 -3.09 4.23
C THR A 57 -13.81 -4.39 3.49
N ASP A 58 -14.16 -4.30 2.21
CA ASP A 58 -14.51 -5.46 1.39
C ASP A 58 -13.25 -6.18 0.86
N LEU A 59 -12.18 -5.42 0.59
CA LEU A 59 -10.90 -5.98 0.10
C LEU A 59 -10.07 -6.64 1.22
N ALA A 60 -9.91 -5.95 2.34
CA ALA A 60 -8.95 -6.28 3.39
C ALA A 60 -9.62 -6.54 4.76
N GLY A 61 -10.95 -6.46 4.85
CA GLY A 61 -11.68 -6.56 6.11
C GLY A 61 -11.66 -5.25 6.90
N LYS A 62 -12.10 -5.28 8.16
CA LYS A 62 -12.22 -4.10 9.05
C LYS A 62 -10.88 -3.56 9.57
N VAL A 63 -9.84 -3.58 8.75
CA VAL A 63 -8.52 -3.03 9.07
C VAL A 63 -8.45 -1.56 8.70
N ASP A 64 -7.72 -0.77 9.48
CA ASP A 64 -7.52 0.66 9.23
C ASP A 64 -6.71 0.85 7.92
N PRO A 65 -7.27 1.52 6.88
CA PRO A 65 -6.56 1.79 5.63
C PRO A 65 -5.28 2.61 5.84
N GLN A 66 -5.23 3.52 6.83
CA GLN A 66 -4.04 4.32 7.10
C GLN A 66 -2.87 3.44 7.55
N LYS A 67 -3.15 2.46 8.41
CA LYS A 67 -2.15 1.51 8.93
C LYS A 67 -1.89 0.32 8.01
N THR A 68 -2.62 0.19 6.91
CA THR A 68 -2.47 -0.94 5.97
C THR A 68 -2.24 -0.45 4.54
N LEU A 69 -3.30 -0.07 3.83
CA LEU A 69 -3.22 0.43 2.45
C LEU A 69 -2.15 1.52 2.27
N TRP A 70 -2.24 2.60 3.05
CA TRP A 70 -1.36 3.75 2.89
C TRP A 70 0.05 3.49 3.39
N LEU A 71 0.20 2.74 4.50
CA LEU A 71 1.51 2.26 4.94
C LEU A 71 2.20 1.44 3.84
N TRP A 72 1.51 0.47 3.24
CA TRP A 72 2.05 -0.33 2.14
C TRP A 72 2.36 0.52 0.90
N ALA A 73 1.52 1.51 0.60
CA ALA A 73 1.80 2.44 -0.49
C ALA A 73 3.07 3.27 -0.23
N TRP A 74 3.27 3.75 0.98
CA TRP A 74 4.48 4.48 1.36
C TRP A 74 5.72 3.61 1.48
N SER A 75 5.59 2.30 1.72
CA SER A 75 6.72 1.34 1.73
C SER A 75 7.49 1.23 0.41
N ARG A 76 7.03 1.89 -0.66
CA ARG A 76 7.83 2.17 -1.87
C ARG A 76 9.11 2.96 -1.57
N PHE A 77 9.09 3.71 -0.47
CA PHE A 77 10.17 4.55 0.01
C PHE A 77 10.56 4.09 1.43
N PRO A 78 11.40 3.05 1.57
CA PRO A 78 11.74 2.49 2.87
C PRO A 78 12.34 3.51 3.85
N ALA A 79 13.04 4.53 3.35
CA ALA A 79 13.60 5.61 4.16
C ALA A 79 12.54 6.49 4.85
N LEU A 80 11.28 6.46 4.40
CA LEU A 80 10.18 7.28 4.88
C LEU A 80 9.32 6.59 5.95
N VAL A 81 9.33 5.25 6.01
CA VAL A 81 8.39 4.49 6.83
C VAL A 81 9.08 3.55 7.80
N HIS A 82 8.47 3.38 8.96
CA HIS A 82 8.73 2.32 9.91
C HIS A 82 7.62 1.27 9.83
N GLU A 83 7.98 -0.02 9.76
CA GLU A 83 7.03 -1.11 9.50
C GLU A 83 5.85 -1.17 10.49
N ASP A 84 6.09 -0.80 11.75
CA ASP A 84 5.06 -0.84 12.79
C ASP A 84 4.43 0.52 13.13
N LEU A 85 5.08 1.64 12.76
CA LEU A 85 4.74 2.98 13.27
C LEU A 85 4.17 3.93 12.21
N GLY A 86 4.30 3.59 10.92
CA GLY A 86 3.83 4.45 9.84
C GLY A 86 4.96 5.31 9.26
N ILE A 87 4.64 6.55 8.89
CA ILE A 87 5.64 7.53 8.45
C ILE A 87 6.57 7.85 9.64
N ASP A 88 7.88 7.80 9.41
CA ASP A 88 8.89 8.09 10.42
C ASP A 88 9.13 9.60 10.54
N GLU A 89 8.38 10.23 11.45
CA GLU A 89 8.45 11.67 11.72
C GLU A 89 9.77 12.10 12.42
N ALA A 90 10.54 11.15 12.96
CA ALA A 90 11.78 11.43 13.68
C ALA A 90 13.01 11.50 12.77
N ALA A 91 12.92 10.97 11.55
CA ALA A 91 14.01 10.98 10.59
C ALA A 91 13.89 12.17 9.63
N GLU A 92 14.95 12.98 9.51
CA GLU A 92 15.04 13.96 8.43
C GLU A 92 15.26 13.22 7.10
N VAL A 93 14.48 13.57 6.08
CA VAL A 93 14.52 12.94 4.77
C VAL A 93 14.79 13.96 3.68
N VAL A 94 15.40 13.48 2.59
CA VAL A 94 15.51 14.20 1.32
C VAL A 94 14.57 13.55 0.31
N VAL A 95 13.57 14.30 -0.12
CA VAL A 95 12.58 13.91 -1.12
C VAL A 95 12.96 14.52 -2.45
N ARG A 96 13.20 13.67 -3.45
CA ARG A 96 13.41 14.08 -4.84
C ARG A 96 12.15 13.82 -5.64
N LEU A 97 11.65 14.85 -6.30
CA LEU A 97 10.52 14.76 -7.22
C LEU A 97 10.99 14.34 -8.62
N ARG A 98 10.06 13.81 -9.42
CA ARG A 98 10.30 13.39 -10.81
C ARG A 98 10.68 14.54 -11.73
N ASP A 99 10.31 15.77 -11.40
CA ASP A 99 10.72 16.98 -12.13
C ASP A 99 12.15 17.45 -11.78
N GLY A 100 12.82 16.76 -10.86
CA GLY A 100 14.19 17.03 -10.45
C GLY A 100 14.35 17.96 -9.26
N ARG A 101 13.25 18.53 -8.73
CA ARG A 101 13.31 19.32 -7.48
C ARG A 101 13.61 18.41 -6.28
N GLU A 102 14.36 18.94 -5.32
CA GLU A 102 14.67 18.26 -4.05
C GLU A 102 14.23 19.11 -2.86
N PHE A 103 13.70 18.44 -1.84
CA PHE A 103 13.22 19.04 -0.61
C PHE A 103 13.73 18.23 0.58
N THR A 104 14.14 18.93 1.64
CA THR A 104 14.66 18.31 2.86
C THR A 104 13.82 18.75 4.05
N GLY A 105 13.48 17.80 4.92
CA GLY A 105 12.76 18.08 6.16
C GLY A 105 12.31 16.83 6.88
N TYR A 106 11.60 17.01 7.99
CA TYR A 106 11.01 15.95 8.78
C TYR A 106 9.59 15.66 8.28
N PRO A 107 9.20 14.41 8.02
CA PRO A 107 7.84 14.08 7.65
C PRO A 107 6.84 14.50 8.75
N ASP A 108 5.72 15.09 8.34
CA ASP A 108 4.57 15.33 9.22
C ASP A 108 3.50 14.27 8.93
N GLY A 109 3.48 13.17 9.69
CA GLY A 109 2.54 12.07 9.49
C GLY A 109 1.08 12.44 9.76
N ARG A 110 0.83 13.54 10.48
CA ARG A 110 -0.52 14.03 10.80
C ARG A 110 -1.14 14.76 9.62
N GLU A 111 -0.34 15.58 8.94
CA GLU A 111 -0.75 16.30 7.73
C GLU A 111 -0.57 15.46 6.45
N SER A 112 0.28 14.44 6.49
CA SER A 112 0.52 13.53 5.37
C SER A 112 -0.60 12.48 5.25
N THR A 113 -1.56 12.73 4.37
CA THR A 113 -2.75 11.89 4.22
C THR A 113 -2.94 11.45 2.77
N GLN A 114 -3.51 10.25 2.57
CA GLN A 114 -3.94 9.77 1.25
C GLN A 114 -2.89 9.89 0.13
N GLY A 115 -1.64 9.48 0.40
CA GLY A 115 -0.57 9.55 -0.59
C GLY A 115 -0.07 10.96 -0.88
N GLN A 116 -0.33 11.91 0.02
CA GLN A 116 0.26 13.25 0.05
C GLN A 116 1.22 13.35 1.23
N LEU A 117 2.46 13.75 0.97
CA LEU A 117 3.52 13.90 1.97
C LEU A 117 3.74 15.38 2.27
N VAL A 118 3.71 15.75 3.54
CA VAL A 118 4.08 17.07 4.04
C VAL A 118 5.38 16.95 4.82
N LEU A 119 6.31 17.89 4.60
CA LEU A 119 7.55 17.97 5.36
C LEU A 119 7.61 19.27 6.16
N LEU A 120 8.12 19.19 7.38
CA LEU A 120 8.53 20.34 8.18
C LEU A 120 9.99 20.68 7.85
N PRO A 121 10.30 21.91 7.41
CA PRO A 121 11.66 22.27 7.03
C PRO A 121 12.57 22.42 8.26
N THR A 122 13.85 22.14 8.07
CA THR A 122 14.88 22.28 9.12
C THR A 122 15.32 23.74 9.29
N VAL A 123 15.27 24.51 8.20
CA VAL A 123 15.64 25.94 8.17
C VAL A 123 14.38 26.80 8.11
N ARG A 124 14.34 27.83 8.96
CA ARG A 124 13.26 28.81 8.96
C ARG A 124 13.41 29.78 7.79
N ALA A 125 12.35 29.93 6.99
CA ALA A 125 12.23 31.04 6.06
C ALA A 125 11.55 32.22 6.79
N ALA A 126 12.20 33.39 6.82
CA ALA A 126 11.65 34.59 7.48
C ALA A 126 11.20 34.38 8.95
N GLY A 127 11.89 33.48 9.69
CA GLY A 127 11.58 33.20 11.09
C GLY A 127 10.43 32.21 11.33
N GLN A 128 9.79 31.70 10.28
CA GLN A 128 8.70 30.72 10.35
C GLN A 128 9.10 29.38 9.73
N PHE A 129 8.53 28.29 10.26
CA PHE A 129 8.53 26.98 9.61
C PHE A 129 7.36 26.96 8.63
N VAL A 130 7.66 27.04 7.33
CA VAL A 130 6.65 26.90 6.28
C VAL A 130 6.67 25.46 5.80
N PRO A 131 5.59 24.68 6.00
CA PRO A 131 5.53 23.30 5.52
C PRO A 131 5.83 23.20 4.02
N LEU A 132 6.55 22.16 3.63
CA LEU A 132 6.86 21.83 2.25
C LEU A 132 5.86 20.77 1.76
N GLY A 133 5.36 20.93 0.54
CA GLY A 133 4.35 20.06 -0.04
C GLY A 133 2.94 20.66 0.03
N PRO A 134 1.88 19.84 -0.04
CA PRO A 134 1.93 18.37 -0.09
C PRO A 134 2.55 17.83 -1.39
N PHE A 135 3.35 16.77 -1.28
CA PHE A 135 3.94 16.04 -2.41
C PHE A 135 3.16 14.76 -2.66
N SER A 136 2.67 14.55 -3.88
CA SER A 136 2.00 13.29 -4.21
C SER A 136 3.01 12.14 -4.29
N LEU A 137 2.64 10.95 -3.79
CA LEU A 137 3.48 9.76 -3.95
C LEU A 137 3.79 9.43 -5.41
N ASP A 138 2.90 9.81 -6.33
CA ASP A 138 3.10 9.60 -7.76
C ASP A 138 4.20 10.52 -8.33
N ASP A 139 4.42 11.69 -7.73
CA ASP A 139 5.42 12.68 -8.15
C ASP A 139 6.79 12.47 -7.51
N ILE A 140 6.88 11.65 -6.46
CA ILE A 140 8.14 11.34 -5.79
C ILE A 140 8.92 10.33 -6.62
N ALA A 141 10.18 10.67 -6.92
CA ALA A 141 11.13 9.78 -7.58
C ALA A 141 11.90 8.93 -6.57
N SER A 142 12.35 9.53 -5.47
CA SER A 142 13.09 8.82 -4.40
C SER A 142 13.00 9.56 -3.07
N VAL A 143 13.16 8.81 -1.97
CA VAL A 143 13.34 9.34 -0.62
C VAL A 143 14.56 8.66 0.01
N ARG A 144 15.40 9.44 0.68
CA ARG A 144 16.57 8.95 1.46
C ARG A 144 16.64 9.69 2.80
N ARG A 145 17.31 9.11 3.80
CA ARG A 145 17.54 9.84 5.05
C ARG A 145 18.66 10.87 4.86
N ALA A 146 18.52 12.02 5.53
CA ALA A 146 19.59 13.01 5.59
C ALA A 146 20.71 12.44 6.47
N GLY A 147 21.86 12.13 5.86
CA GLY A 147 23.01 11.52 6.54
C GLY A 147 23.43 10.16 5.98
N ASP A 148 22.60 9.51 5.17
CA ASP A 148 23.04 8.35 4.39
C ASP A 148 23.92 8.85 3.22
N GLU A 149 25.23 8.57 3.27
CA GLU A 149 26.18 8.85 2.18
C GLU A 149 25.86 7.99 0.95
N GLN A 150 26.08 8.56 -0.24
CA GLN A 150 25.83 7.94 -1.55
C GLN A 150 26.60 6.64 -1.79
#